data_AF-A0A7W8EER4-F1
#
_entry.id   AF-A0A7W8EER4-F1
#
_cell.length_a   1.000
_cell.length_b   1.000
_cell.length_c   1.000
_cell.angle_alpha   90.00
_cell.angle_beta   90.00
_cell.angle_gamma   90.00
#
_symmetry.space_group_name_H-M   'P 1'
#
loop_
_entity.id
_entity.type
_entity.pdbx_description
1 polymer ?
#
loop_
_entity_poly.entity_id
_entity_poly.type
_entity_poly.pdbx_seq_one_letter_code
_entity_poly.pdbx_strand_id
1 'polypeptide(L)'
;MNDGDYGLPGSLERVLDEIAGERRAQDVRWGIQDIPDGTSPSRTPAADAAKRETSAAFDDGTLTWRHILAEEVLEAFAESDPEALRTELIQVAAVAVKWAQALDRRAVTAGTSPDLRATPATPPGTGRP
;
A
#
# COMPACT_ATOMS: atom_id res chain seq x y z
N MET A 1 2.24 4.89 22.30
CA MET A 1 1.40 5.16 21.11
C MET A 1 1.84 4.17 20.04
N ASN A 2 0.90 3.50 19.37
CA ASN A 2 1.22 2.71 18.19
C ASN A 2 1.30 3.72 17.03
N ASP A 3 2.51 4.18 16.73
CA ASP A 3 2.86 5.15 15.67
C ASP A 3 2.63 4.62 14.25
N GLY A 4 2.23 3.36 14.11
CA GLY A 4 1.97 2.73 12.82
C GLY A 4 3.21 2.06 12.22
N ASP A 5 4.35 2.05 12.92
CA ASP A 5 5.63 1.53 12.44
C ASP A 5 5.72 0.00 12.32
N TYR A 6 4.63 -0.72 12.57
CA TYR A 6 4.56 -2.19 12.50
C TYR A 6 5.75 -2.90 13.19
N GLY A 7 6.25 -2.34 14.30
CA GLY A 7 7.38 -2.90 15.06
C GLY A 7 8.77 -2.64 14.50
N LEU A 8 8.92 -1.78 13.49
CA LEU A 8 10.20 -1.29 12.98
C LEU A 8 10.19 0.25 12.95
N PRO A 9 10.89 0.93 13.89
CA PRO A 9 10.84 2.39 14.01
C PRO A 9 11.08 3.15 12.70
N GLY A 10 10.24 4.15 12.45
CA GLY A 10 10.21 5.00 11.26
C GLY A 10 9.84 4.27 9.97
N SER A 11 9.33 3.03 10.02
CA SER A 11 8.98 2.30 8.80
C SER A 11 7.78 2.88 8.08
N LEU A 12 6.83 3.47 8.82
CA LEU A 12 5.66 4.08 8.18
C LEU A 12 6.09 5.24 7.28
N GLU A 13 6.90 6.16 7.82
CA GLU A 13 7.40 7.31 7.07
C GLU A 13 8.21 6.87 5.84
N ARG A 14 9.10 5.89 5.98
CA ARG A 14 9.89 5.38 4.85
C ARG A 14 9.02 4.83 3.71
N VAL A 15 8.05 3.98 4.02
CA VAL A 15 7.17 3.40 2.99
C VAL A 15 6.31 4.49 2.34
N LEU A 16 5.82 5.47 3.10
CA LEU A 16 5.07 6.60 2.54
C LEU A 16 5.93 7.47 1.63
N ASP A 17 7.21 7.69 1.96
CA ASP A 17 8.16 8.41 1.11
C ASP A 17 8.41 7.67 -0.22
N GLU A 18 8.56 6.34 -0.18
CA GLU A 18 8.69 5.50 -1.38
C GLU A 18 7.44 5.61 -2.28
N ILE A 19 6.25 5.51 -1.69
CA ILE A 19 4.97 5.67 -2.42
C ILE A 19 4.86 7.07 -3.03
N ALA A 20 5.24 8.11 -2.27
CA ALA A 20 5.24 9.48 -2.78
C ALA A 20 6.26 9.66 -3.92
N GLY A 21 7.42 9.00 -3.85
CA GLY A 21 8.41 8.94 -4.92
C GLY A 21 7.84 8.31 -6.19
N GLU A 22 7.23 7.13 -6.06
CA GLU A 22 6.59 6.42 -7.17
C GLU A 22 5.47 7.28 -7.78
N ARG A 23 4.55 7.84 -6.98
CA ARG A 23 3.45 8.66 -7.50
C ARG A 23 3.94 9.88 -8.30
N ARG A 24 5.04 10.53 -7.87
CA ARG A 24 5.67 11.61 -8.65
C ARG A 24 6.25 11.10 -9.97
N ALA A 25 6.89 9.93 -9.98
CA ALA A 25 7.43 9.33 -11.21
C ALA A 25 6.31 8.97 -12.20
N GLN A 26 5.19 8.48 -11.70
CA GLN A 26 4.00 8.21 -12.49
C GLN A 26 3.38 9.48 -13.09
N ASP A 27 3.36 10.59 -12.33
CA ASP A 27 2.90 11.89 -12.83
C ASP A 27 3.77 12.39 -13.99
N VAL A 28 5.11 12.26 -13.87
CA VAL A 28 6.04 12.56 -14.98
C VAL A 28 5.77 11.67 -16.20
N ARG A 29 5.43 10.40 -15.98
CA ARG A 29 5.25 9.40 -17.05
C ARG A 29 3.91 9.51 -17.77
N TRP A 30 2.83 9.79 -17.05
CA TRP A 30 1.46 9.70 -17.56
C TRP A 30 0.64 10.98 -17.41
N GLY A 31 1.13 11.98 -16.66
CA GLY A 31 0.43 13.24 -16.41
C GLY A 31 -0.93 13.06 -15.74
N ILE A 32 -1.82 14.04 -15.96
CA ILE A 32 -3.22 13.96 -15.53
C ILE A 32 -3.94 12.90 -16.37
N GLN A 33 -4.68 12.03 -15.69
CA GLN A 33 -5.58 11.05 -16.29
C GLN A 33 -7.00 11.34 -15.82
N ASP A 34 -7.93 11.45 -16.76
CA ASP A 34 -9.37 11.58 -16.49
C ASP A 34 -10.03 10.29 -16.99
N ILE A 35 -10.12 9.31 -16.09
CA ILE A 35 -10.61 7.96 -16.38
C ILE A 35 -11.75 7.59 -15.42
N PRO A 36 -12.78 6.87 -15.90
CA PRO A 36 -13.88 6.44 -15.05
C PRO A 36 -13.43 5.37 -14.06
N ASP A 37 -14.08 5.33 -12.89
CA ASP A 37 -13.70 4.44 -11.77
C ASP A 37 -13.79 2.94 -12.12
N GLY A 38 -14.78 2.55 -12.93
CA GLY A 38 -14.98 1.14 -13.32
C GLY A 38 -15.44 0.22 -12.18
N THR A 39 -15.89 0.81 -11.06
CA THR A 39 -16.46 0.13 -9.89
C THR A 39 -17.99 0.01 -10.00
N SER A 40 -18.58 -0.95 -9.30
CA SER A 40 -20.03 -1.21 -9.39
C SER A 40 -20.52 -2.18 -8.30
N PRO A 41 -21.73 -1.98 -7.74
CA PRO A 41 -22.37 -2.94 -6.83
C PRO A 41 -22.59 -4.33 -7.44
N SER A 42 -22.52 -4.47 -8.77
CA SER A 42 -22.50 -5.79 -9.42
C SER A 42 -21.33 -6.68 -8.98
N ARG A 43 -20.29 -6.10 -8.36
CA ARG A 43 -19.13 -6.81 -7.82
C ARG A 43 -19.26 -7.20 -6.35
N THR A 44 -20.32 -6.80 -5.65
CA THR A 44 -20.60 -7.21 -4.26
C THR A 44 -20.45 -8.72 -4.02
N PRO A 45 -20.90 -9.64 -4.90
CA PRO A 45 -20.70 -11.07 -4.68
C PRO A 45 -19.23 -11.49 -4.56
N ALA A 46 -18.32 -10.80 -5.26
CA ALA A 46 -16.88 -11.06 -5.17
C ALA A 46 -16.28 -10.50 -3.87
N ALA A 47 -16.69 -9.30 -3.46
CA ALA A 47 -16.32 -8.71 -2.18
C ALA A 47 -16.74 -9.62 -1.00
N ASP A 48 -18.00 -10.06 -1.00
CA ASP A 48 -18.54 -10.97 0.01
C ASP A 48 -17.79 -12.31 0.04
N ALA A 49 -17.39 -12.82 -1.13
CA ALA A 49 -16.61 -14.05 -1.21
C ALA A 49 -15.21 -13.89 -0.60
N ALA A 50 -14.52 -12.78 -0.90
CA ALA A 50 -13.22 -12.48 -0.32
C ALA A 50 -13.29 -12.29 1.19
N LYS A 51 -14.30 -11.57 1.70
CA LYS A 51 -14.57 -11.42 3.12
C LYS A 51 -14.76 -12.75 3.84
N ARG A 52 -15.51 -13.68 3.24
CA ARG A 52 -15.67 -15.05 3.76
C ARG A 52 -14.35 -15.82 3.73
N GLU A 53 -13.57 -15.71 2.66
CA GLU A 53 -12.26 -16.37 2.54
C GLU A 53 -11.28 -15.85 3.60
N THR A 54 -11.19 -14.53 3.80
CA THR A 54 -10.38 -13.92 4.85
C THR A 54 -10.81 -14.38 6.23
N SER A 55 -12.11 -14.36 6.52
CA SER A 55 -12.65 -14.77 7.82
C SER A 55 -12.34 -16.24 8.09
N ALA A 56 -12.59 -17.13 7.12
CA ALA A 56 -12.27 -18.55 7.24
C ALA A 56 -10.76 -18.79 7.43
N ALA A 57 -9.91 -18.09 6.66
CA ALA A 57 -8.46 -18.19 6.81
C ALA A 57 -7.98 -17.68 8.18
N PHE A 58 -8.62 -16.66 8.74
CA PHE A 58 -8.35 -16.19 10.10
C PHE A 58 -8.71 -17.25 11.14
N ASP A 59 -9.93 -17.81 11.04
CA ASP A 59 -10.42 -18.84 11.95
C ASP A 59 -9.55 -20.11 11.91
N ASP A 60 -9.09 -20.49 10.71
CA ASP A 60 -8.23 -21.66 10.49
C ASP A 60 -6.74 -21.40 10.82
N GLY A 61 -6.37 -20.17 11.18
CA GLY A 61 -4.97 -19.79 11.43
C GLY A 61 -4.08 -19.80 10.17
N THR A 62 -4.68 -19.75 8.98
CA THR A 62 -4.01 -19.73 7.67
C THR A 62 -4.05 -18.36 6.99
N LEU A 63 -4.45 -17.30 7.72
CA LEU A 63 -4.55 -15.95 7.20
C LEU A 63 -3.23 -15.46 6.59
N THR A 64 -3.33 -14.85 5.40
CA THR A 64 -2.21 -14.29 4.66
C THR A 64 -2.50 -12.85 4.31
N TRP A 65 -1.45 -12.08 4.02
CA TRP A 65 -1.60 -10.72 3.52
C TRP A 65 -2.37 -10.64 2.19
N ARG A 66 -2.31 -11.69 1.36
CA ARG A 66 -3.09 -11.78 0.13
C ARG A 66 -4.59 -11.75 0.44
N HIS A 67 -5.05 -12.46 1.47
CA HIS A 67 -6.47 -12.46 1.87
C HIS A 67 -6.91 -11.04 2.23
N ILE A 68 -6.16 -10.39 3.14
CA ILE A 68 -6.49 -9.05 3.63
C ILE A 68 -6.48 -8.02 2.48
N LEU A 69 -5.44 -8.00 1.65
CA LEU A 69 -5.37 -7.04 0.54
C LEU A 69 -6.47 -7.29 -0.51
N ALA A 70 -6.75 -8.56 -0.82
CA ALA A 70 -7.77 -8.91 -1.80
C ALA A 70 -9.18 -8.52 -1.33
N GLU A 71 -9.47 -8.65 -0.04
CA GLU A 71 -10.74 -8.21 0.54
C GLU A 71 -10.96 -6.71 0.33
N GLU A 72 -10.03 -5.87 0.79
CA GLU A 72 -10.14 -4.39 0.66
C GLU A 72 -10.25 -3.96 -0.81
N VAL A 73 -9.50 -4.60 -1.72
CA VAL A 73 -9.57 -4.29 -3.17
C VAL A 73 -10.94 -4.63 -3.74
N LEU A 74 -11.52 -5.77 -3.33
CA LEU A 74 -12.81 -6.20 -3.85
C LEU A 74 -13.97 -5.41 -3.23
N GLU A 75 -13.85 -4.98 -1.98
CA GLU A 75 -14.77 -4.01 -1.36
C GLU A 75 -14.73 -2.68 -2.11
N ALA A 76 -13.54 -2.11 -2.39
CA ALA A 76 -13.40 -0.91 -3.22
C ALA A 76 -14.02 -1.08 -4.62
N PHE A 77 -13.83 -2.22 -5.27
CA PHE A 77 -14.42 -2.48 -6.58
C PHE A 77 -15.96 -2.57 -6.56
N ALA A 78 -16.56 -2.98 -5.44
CA ALA A 78 -18.00 -3.07 -5.27
C ALA A 78 -18.67 -1.72 -4.97
N GLU A 79 -17.90 -0.69 -4.63
CA GLU A 79 -18.42 0.62 -4.25
C GLU A 79 -18.79 1.49 -5.46
N SER A 80 -19.85 2.29 -5.32
CA SER A 80 -20.31 3.27 -6.33
C SER A 80 -20.45 4.69 -5.82
N ASP A 81 -20.52 4.89 -4.51
CA ASP A 81 -20.46 6.20 -3.89
C ASP A 81 -19.01 6.71 -3.88
N PRO A 82 -18.72 7.89 -4.44
CA PRO A 82 -17.35 8.39 -4.54
C PRO A 82 -16.65 8.61 -3.18
N GLU A 83 -17.38 9.00 -2.14
CA GLU A 83 -16.79 9.25 -0.82
C GLU A 83 -16.45 7.93 -0.11
N ALA A 84 -17.36 6.95 -0.21
CA ALA A 84 -17.11 5.59 0.26
C ALA A 84 -15.97 4.94 -0.53
N LEU A 85 -15.94 5.06 -1.86
CA LEU A 85 -14.87 4.50 -2.70
C LEU A 85 -13.50 5.06 -2.29
N ARG A 86 -13.42 6.38 -2.04
CA ARG A 86 -12.19 6.98 -1.53
C ARG A 86 -11.76 6.37 -0.20
N THR A 87 -12.70 6.06 0.68
CA THR A 87 -12.43 5.44 1.99
C THR A 87 -11.84 4.04 1.81
N GLU A 88 -12.45 3.21 0.97
CA GLU A 88 -11.96 1.87 0.68
C GLU A 88 -10.57 1.90 0.01
N LEU A 89 -10.34 2.83 -0.93
CA LEU A 89 -9.01 3.00 -1.54
C LEU A 89 -7.93 3.39 -0.52
N ILE A 90 -8.29 4.15 0.51
CA ILE A 90 -7.37 4.46 1.62
C ILE A 90 -7.11 3.21 2.47
N GLN A 91 -8.10 2.35 2.70
CA GLN A 91 -7.91 1.08 3.40
C GLN A 91 -7.00 0.13 2.61
N VAL A 92 -7.21 0.01 1.29
CA VAL A 92 -6.32 -0.73 0.38
C VAL A 92 -4.88 -0.24 0.51
N ALA A 93 -4.65 1.08 0.44
CA ALA A 93 -3.32 1.67 0.58
C ALA A 93 -2.71 1.38 1.96
N ALA A 94 -3.49 1.50 3.03
CA ALA A 94 -3.04 1.20 4.39
C ALA A 94 -2.62 -0.27 4.56
N VAL A 95 -3.37 -1.22 3.98
CA VAL A 95 -3.01 -2.64 4.01
C VAL A 95 -1.76 -2.92 3.18
N ALA A 96 -1.60 -2.29 2.02
CA ALA A 96 -0.40 -2.40 1.20
C ALA A 96 0.84 -1.88 1.94
N VAL A 97 0.74 -0.71 2.59
CA VAL A 97 1.79 -0.15 3.44
C VAL A 97 2.15 -1.12 4.56
N LYS A 98 1.14 -1.62 5.29
CA LYS A 98 1.34 -2.55 6.40
C LYS A 98 2.02 -3.85 5.96
N TRP A 99 1.70 -4.35 4.78
CA TRP A 99 2.37 -5.53 4.22
C TRP A 99 3.83 -5.23 3.85
N ALA A 100 4.13 -4.09 3.23
CA ALA A 100 5.50 -3.67 2.95
C ALA A 100 6.35 -3.59 4.25
N GLN A 101 5.83 -2.93 5.30
CA GLN A 101 6.49 -2.87 6.60
C GLN A 101 6.70 -4.27 7.21
N ALA A 102 5.77 -5.20 7.00
CA ALA A 102 5.93 -6.57 7.45
C ALA A 102 7.07 -7.31 6.72
N LEU A 103 7.30 -7.01 5.44
CA LEU A 103 8.45 -7.52 4.69
C LEU A 103 9.75 -6.92 5.22
N ASP A 104 9.81 -5.61 5.45
CA ASP A 104 10.99 -4.94 6.00
C ASP A 104 11.38 -5.52 7.37
N ARG A 105 10.39 -5.70 8.24
CA ARG A 105 10.60 -6.28 9.57
C ARG A 105 11.16 -7.71 9.48
N ARG A 106 10.67 -8.50 8.52
CA ARG A 106 11.17 -9.87 8.27
C ARG A 106 12.60 -9.84 7.74
N ALA A 107 12.93 -8.90 6.86
CA ALA A 107 14.29 -8.72 6.34
C ALA A 107 15.28 -8.40 7.46
N VAL A 108 14.94 -7.42 8.32
CA VAL A 108 15.75 -7.06 9.50
C VAL A 108 15.92 -8.25 10.44
N THR A 109 14.85 -8.99 10.73
CA THR A 109 14.91 -10.20 11.58
C THR A 109 15.79 -11.30 10.99
N ALA A 110 15.77 -11.45 9.67
CA ALA A 110 16.57 -12.44 8.95
C ALA A 110 18.06 -12.05 8.80
N GLY A 111 18.46 -10.85 9.27
CA GLY A 111 19.82 -10.33 9.07
C GLY A 111 20.10 -9.85 7.64
N THR A 112 19.09 -9.84 6.78
CA THR A 112 19.16 -9.20 5.46
C THR A 112 18.84 -7.73 5.66
N SER A 113 19.86 -6.89 5.86
CA SER A 113 19.63 -5.45 5.92
C SER A 113 18.90 -4.99 4.66
N PRO A 114 17.69 -4.39 4.76
CA PRO A 114 17.18 -3.58 3.67
C PRO A 114 18.19 -2.44 3.48
N ASP A 115 18.65 -2.23 2.26
CA ASP A 115 19.74 -1.31 1.95
C ASP A 115 19.48 0.09 2.55
N LEU A 116 20.20 0.43 3.62
CA LEU A 116 20.02 1.65 4.42
C LEU A 116 20.67 2.89 3.77
N ARG A 117 20.92 2.90 2.46
CA ARG A 117 21.63 4.00 1.80
C ARG A 117 21.00 4.41 0.47
N ALA A 118 20.04 5.33 0.56
CA ALA A 118 19.82 6.32 -0.48
C ALA A 118 19.93 7.72 0.14
N THR A 119 21.15 8.18 0.39
CA THR A 119 21.41 9.61 0.57
C THR A 119 21.36 10.24 -0.82
N PRO A 120 20.56 11.30 -1.08
CA PRO A 120 20.61 11.97 -2.37
C PRO A 120 21.96 12.69 -2.49
N ALA A 121 22.73 12.32 -3.51
CA ALA A 121 23.97 12.97 -3.85
C ALA A 121 23.71 14.45 -4.17
N THR A 122 24.37 15.34 -3.43
CA THR A 122 24.43 16.77 -3.75
C THR A 122 25.07 16.94 -5.15
N PRO A 123 24.45 17.69 -6.09
CA PRO A 123 25.07 17.92 -7.38
C PRO A 123 26.28 18.86 -7.22
N PRO A 124 27.36 18.68 -7.99
CA PRO A 124 28.49 19.59 -7.95
C PRO A 124 28.07 20.96 -8.50
N GLY A 125 28.32 21.99 -7.71
CA GLY A 125 28.15 23.38 -8.14
C GLY A 125 29.03 23.66 -9.36
N THR A 126 28.40 24.03 -10.47
CA THR A 126 29.10 24.54 -11.64
C THR A 126 29.64 25.94 -11.33
N GLY A 127 30.89 25.98 -10.91
CA GLY A 127 31.69 27.19 -10.89
C GLY A 127 32.11 27.59 -12.30
N ARG A 128 31.49 28.68 -12.78
CA ARG A 128 32.09 29.85 -13.49
C ARG A 128 32.78 29.67 -14.86
N PRO A 129 33.10 30.75 -15.62
CA PRO A 129 33.29 32.18 -15.27
C PRO A 129 32.09 33.13 -15.38
#